data_AF-A0A965I4F7-F1
#
_entry.id   AF-A0A965I4F7-F1
#
_cell.length_a   1.000
_cell.length_b   1.000
_cell.length_c   1.000
_cell.angle_alpha   90.00
_cell.angle_beta   90.00
_cell.angle_gamma   90.00
#
_symmetry.space_group_name_H-M   'P 1'
#
loop_
_entity.id
_entity.type
_entity.pdbx_description
1 polymer ?
#
loop_
_entity_poly.entity_id
_entity_poly.type
_entity_poly.pdbx_seq_one_letter_code
_entity_poly.pdbx_strand_id
1 'polypeptide(L)'
;TAQNGCLYAENGGHKGPLRKLFQDKNGDLQMQELDGTPFREADTELSAPKGSLVLLHGRLPHLSGANTSSRSRHAYALHVIEGTTTYPSNNWLQRGPEHPLQGF
;
A
#
# COMPACT_ATOMS: atom_id res chain seq x y z
N THR A 1 15.36 0.64 -9.91
CA THR A 1 15.82 1.90 -10.49
C THR A 1 14.62 2.62 -11.06
N ALA A 2 14.72 3.91 -11.36
CA ALA A 2 13.67 4.63 -12.07
C ALA A 2 13.23 3.93 -13.36
N GLN A 3 14.17 3.45 -14.19
CA GLN A 3 13.84 2.86 -15.50
C GLN A 3 13.00 1.57 -15.42
N ASN A 4 13.13 0.78 -14.35
CA ASN A 4 12.41 -0.48 -14.20
C ASN A 4 11.23 -0.41 -13.22
N GLY A 5 10.73 0.80 -12.94
CA GLY A 5 9.55 1.00 -12.10
C GLY A 5 9.85 0.86 -10.61
N CYS A 6 10.86 1.56 -10.08
CA CYS A 6 10.99 1.71 -8.63
C CYS A 6 9.77 2.43 -8.04
N LEU A 7 9.68 2.38 -6.71
CA LEU A 7 8.69 3.14 -5.99
C LEU A 7 9.11 4.60 -5.88
N TYR A 8 8.10 5.46 -5.79
CA TYR A 8 8.20 6.85 -5.36
C TYR A 8 7.22 7.06 -4.21
N ALA A 9 7.58 7.90 -3.24
CA ALA A 9 6.72 8.21 -2.11
C ALA A 9 6.60 9.71 -1.87
N GLU A 10 5.47 10.11 -1.30
CA GLU A 10 5.27 11.48 -0.81
C GLU A 10 5.95 11.64 0.56
N ASN A 11 7.05 12.39 0.63
CA ASN A 11 7.79 12.56 1.89
C ASN A 11 6.89 13.15 3.00
N GLY A 12 6.80 12.45 4.13
CA GLY A 12 5.93 12.82 5.25
C GLY A 12 4.43 12.62 5.01
N GLY A 13 4.01 12.14 3.84
CA GLY A 13 2.60 12.04 3.44
C GLY A 13 1.74 11.13 4.35
N HIS A 14 2.38 10.19 5.06
CA HIS A 14 1.74 9.34 6.06
C HIS A 14 1.07 10.10 7.21
N LYS A 15 1.43 11.37 7.43
CA LYS A 15 0.82 12.25 8.44
C LYS A 15 -0.48 12.91 7.96
N GLY A 16 -0.76 12.88 6.66
CA GLY A 16 -1.99 13.43 6.07
C GLY A 16 -3.17 12.45 6.12
N PRO A 17 -4.41 12.88 5.78
CA PRO A 17 -5.63 12.06 5.89
C PRO A 17 -5.61 10.79 5.02
N LEU A 18 -6.42 9.78 5.35
CA LEU A 18 -6.71 8.70 4.40
C LEU A 18 -7.72 9.22 3.38
N ARG A 19 -7.40 9.15 2.08
CA ARG A 19 -8.26 9.74 1.03
C ARG A 19 -9.40 8.84 0.61
N LYS A 20 -9.06 7.58 0.36
CA LYS A 20 -10.00 6.59 -0.18
C LYS A 20 -9.79 5.26 0.53
N LEU A 21 -10.89 4.53 0.72
CA LEU A 21 -10.91 3.19 1.30
C LEU A 21 -11.53 2.22 0.30
N PHE A 22 -10.82 1.13 0.01
CA PHE A 22 -11.38 0.02 -0.77
C PHE A 22 -12.00 -0.99 0.19
N GLN A 23 -13.31 -1.15 0.10
CA GLN A 23 -14.08 -1.93 1.07
C GLN A 23 -15.11 -2.81 0.37
N ASP A 24 -15.49 -3.87 1.06
CA ASP A 24 -16.65 -4.68 0.74
C ASP A 24 -17.84 -4.19 1.57
N LYS A 25 -18.92 -3.78 0.89
CA LYS A 25 -20.23 -3.57 1.52
C LYS A 25 -21.19 -4.67 1.06
N ASN A 26 -21.32 -5.71 1.86
CA ASN A 26 -22.29 -6.79 1.64
C ASN A 26 -22.16 -7.49 0.27
N GLY A 27 -20.92 -7.75 -0.15
CA GLY A 27 -20.55 -8.34 -1.44
C GLY A 27 -20.27 -7.33 -2.56
N ASP A 28 -20.43 -6.03 -2.29
CA ASP A 28 -20.18 -4.97 -3.25
C ASP A 28 -18.84 -4.25 -2.97
N LEU A 29 -17.86 -4.51 -3.83
CA LEU A 29 -16.53 -3.91 -3.75
C LEU A 29 -16.56 -2.46 -4.27
N GLN A 30 -16.26 -1.51 -3.38
CA GLN A 30 -16.33 -0.10 -3.72
C GLN A 30 -15.16 0.71 -3.16
N MET A 31 -14.80 1.75 -3.91
CA MET A 31 -13.89 2.79 -3.46
C MET A 31 -14.71 3.91 -2.79
N GLN A 32 -14.68 4.00 -1.46
CA GLN A 32 -15.26 5.11 -0.73
C GLN A 32 -14.27 6.27 -0.66
N GLU A 33 -14.73 7.46 -1.02
CA GLU A 33 -14.01 8.70 -0.71
C GLU A 33 -14.24 9.10 0.75
N LEU A 34 -13.15 9.41 1.45
CA LEU A 34 -13.13 9.82 2.85
C LEU A 34 -12.68 11.27 3.00
N ASP A 35 -11.74 11.70 2.14
CA ASP A 35 -11.15 13.03 2.18
C ASP A 35 -10.72 13.43 0.76
N GLY A 36 -11.15 14.61 0.32
CA GLY A 36 -10.90 15.15 -1.02
C GLY A 36 -9.58 15.92 -1.17
N THR A 37 -8.75 16.01 -0.13
CA THR A 37 -7.45 16.70 -0.19
C THR A 37 -6.61 16.05 -1.28
N PRO A 38 -6.04 16.80 -2.24
CA PRO A 38 -5.16 16.22 -3.24
C PRO A 38 -3.96 15.50 -2.62
N PHE A 39 -3.42 14.50 -3.31
CA PHE A 39 -2.07 14.01 -3.00
C PHE A 39 -1.06 15.07 -3.41
N ARG A 40 0.03 15.19 -2.67
CA ARG A 40 1.19 15.93 -3.16
C ARG A 40 1.98 15.03 -4.11
N GLU A 41 2.98 15.60 -4.75
CA GLU A 41 3.86 14.83 -5.60
C GLU A 41 4.62 13.77 -4.80
N ALA A 42 4.68 12.55 -5.33
CA ALA A 42 5.55 11.50 -4.82
C ALA A 42 6.93 11.68 -5.47
N ASP A 43 7.75 12.55 -4.88
CA ASP A 43 9.06 12.98 -5.43
C ASP A 43 10.24 12.17 -4.89
N THR A 44 10.02 11.37 -3.84
CA THR A 44 11.09 10.64 -3.17
C THR A 44 11.30 9.28 -3.83
N GLU A 45 12.36 9.15 -4.64
CA GLU A 45 12.72 7.89 -5.28
C GLU A 45 13.19 6.84 -4.27
N LEU A 46 12.57 5.65 -4.30
CA LEU A 46 12.89 4.50 -3.46
C LEU A 46 13.51 3.37 -4.29
N SER A 47 14.57 3.71 -5.04
CA SER A 47 15.37 2.73 -5.77
C SER A 47 16.21 1.88 -4.82
N ALA A 48 16.12 0.56 -4.96
CA ALA A 48 16.80 -0.36 -4.08
C ALA A 48 17.46 -1.53 -4.86
N PRO A 49 18.67 -1.98 -4.49
CA PRO A 49 19.28 -3.20 -5.01
C PRO A 49 18.47 -4.47 -4.66
N LYS A 50 18.69 -5.56 -5.41
CA LYS A 50 18.09 -6.86 -5.11
C LYS A 50 18.45 -7.30 -3.68
N GLY A 51 17.46 -7.76 -2.92
CA GLY A 51 17.63 -8.19 -1.53
C GLY A 51 17.39 -7.08 -0.49
N SER A 52 17.16 -5.85 -0.94
CA SER A 52 16.80 -4.75 -0.04
C SER A 52 15.36 -4.87 0.45
N LEU A 53 15.12 -4.42 1.69
CA LEU A 53 13.78 -4.23 2.24
C LEU A 53 13.46 -2.73 2.26
N VAL A 54 12.29 -2.37 1.71
CA VAL A 54 11.72 -1.02 1.83
C VAL A 54 10.51 -1.12 2.74
N LEU A 55 10.57 -0.47 3.90
CA LEU A 55 9.47 -0.43 4.86
C LEU A 55 8.60 0.81 4.60
N LEU A 56 7.30 0.60 4.38
CA LEU A 56 6.34 1.67 4.14
C LEU A 56 5.32 1.72 5.27
N HIS A 57 5.04 2.92 5.77
CA HIS A 57 3.93 3.13 6.69
C HIS A 57 2.60 2.89 5.97
N GLY A 58 1.60 2.28 6.61
CA GLY A 58 0.30 1.93 5.99
C GLY A 58 -0.55 3.10 5.49
N ARG A 59 -0.11 4.34 5.71
CA ARG A 59 -0.75 5.58 5.22
C ARG A 59 0.13 6.37 4.25
N LEU A 60 1.34 5.90 3.95
CA LEU A 60 2.27 6.63 3.10
C LEU A 60 1.79 6.58 1.64
N PRO A 61 1.46 7.72 1.00
CA PRO A 61 1.18 7.73 -0.42
C PRO A 61 2.44 7.32 -1.20
N HIS A 62 2.30 6.32 -2.05
CA HIS A 62 3.38 5.81 -2.88
C HIS A 62 2.83 5.28 -4.20
N LEU A 63 3.68 5.27 -5.23
CA LEU A 63 3.36 4.79 -6.57
C LEU A 63 4.60 4.14 -7.21
N SER A 64 4.39 3.43 -8.31
CA SER A 64 5.47 2.96 -9.19
C SER A 64 5.21 3.42 -10.61
N GLY A 65 6.26 3.85 -11.31
CA GLY A 65 6.19 4.07 -12.76
C GLY A 65 6.12 2.75 -13.54
N ALA A 66 5.75 2.85 -14.82
CA ALA A 66 5.82 1.72 -15.74
C ALA A 66 7.28 1.27 -15.92
N ASN A 67 7.50 -0.04 -16.06
CA ASN A 67 8.81 -0.57 -16.42
C ASN A 67 9.02 -0.42 -17.93
N THR A 68 9.91 0.48 -18.33
CA THR A 68 10.26 0.73 -19.74
C THR A 68 11.57 0.06 -20.15
N SER A 69 12.15 -0.75 -19.27
CA SER A 69 13.40 -1.48 -19.51
C SER A 69 13.15 -2.90 -20.03
N SER A 70 14.21 -3.56 -20.50
CA SER A 70 14.19 -4.97 -20.88
C SER A 70 14.30 -5.95 -19.70
N ARG A 71 14.38 -5.44 -18.45
CA ARG A 71 14.62 -6.25 -17.25
C ARG A 71 13.39 -6.24 -16.35
N SER A 72 12.96 -7.41 -15.89
CA SER A 72 11.87 -7.50 -14.91
C SER A 72 12.25 -6.87 -13.56
N ARG A 73 11.23 -6.48 -12.80
CA ARG A 73 11.38 -5.92 -11.45
C ARG A 73 10.54 -6.72 -10.44
N HIS A 74 10.94 -7.98 -10.24
CA HIS A 74 10.29 -8.83 -9.24
C HIS A 74 10.46 -8.26 -7.84
N ALA A 75 9.38 -8.31 -7.06
CA ALA A 75 9.43 -8.08 -5.63
C ALA A 75 8.41 -8.95 -4.91
N TYR A 76 8.64 -9.10 -3.62
CA TYR A 76 7.73 -9.74 -2.69
C TYR A 76 7.26 -8.69 -1.69
N ALA A 77 5.95 -8.61 -1.48
CA ALA A 77 5.33 -7.63 -0.59
C ALA A 77 4.58 -8.34 0.53
N LEU A 78 4.77 -7.86 1.75
CA LEU A 78 4.08 -8.28 2.96
C LEU A 78 3.41 -7.06 3.57
N HIS A 79 2.17 -7.23 4.04
CA HIS A 79 1.49 -6.23 4.86
C HIS A 79 1.38 -6.80 6.27
N VAL A 80 1.79 -6.00 7.26
CA VAL A 80 1.81 -6.38 8.66
C VAL A 80 0.87 -5.45 9.41
N ILE A 81 0.08 -6.03 10.29
CA ILE A 81 -0.89 -5.34 11.14
C ILE A 81 -0.54 -5.69 12.58
N GLU A 82 -0.60 -4.69 13.46
CA GLU A 82 -0.38 -4.88 14.90
C GLU A 82 -1.37 -5.90 15.47
N GLY A 83 -0.88 -6.94 16.16
CA GLY A 83 -1.70 -8.05 16.68
C GLY A 83 -2.81 -7.67 17.67
N THR A 84 -2.75 -6.46 18.25
CA THR A 84 -3.74 -5.97 19.23
C THR A 84 -4.88 -5.18 18.59
N THR A 85 -4.81 -4.90 17.28
CA THR A 85 -5.81 -4.05 16.61
C THR A 85 -6.99 -4.84 16.07
N THR A 86 -8.15 -4.19 16.00
CA THR A 86 -9.34 -4.76 15.36
C THR A 86 -9.21 -4.61 13.85
N TYR A 87 -9.19 -5.73 13.12
CA TYR A 87 -9.26 -5.71 11.67
C TYR A 87 -10.70 -5.41 11.20
N PRO A 88 -10.93 -4.32 10.44
CA PRO A 88 -12.28 -3.95 10.01
C PRO A 88 -12.97 -5.03 9.17
N SER A 89 -14.23 -5.35 9.52
CA SER A 89 -15.04 -6.35 8.83
C SER A 89 -15.44 -5.95 7.40
N ASN A 90 -15.34 -4.65 7.08
CA ASN A 90 -15.58 -4.11 5.74
C ASN A 90 -14.32 -4.05 4.87
N ASN A 91 -13.14 -4.45 5.37
CA ASN A 91 -11.99 -4.60 4.48
C ASN A 91 -12.30 -5.65 3.41
N TRP A 92 -11.97 -5.35 2.15
CA TRP A 92 -12.26 -6.24 1.02
C TRP A 92 -11.63 -7.64 1.17
N LEU A 93 -10.48 -7.72 1.85
CA LEU A 93 -9.81 -8.97 2.16
C LEU A 93 -10.24 -9.43 3.55
N GLN A 94 -11.03 -10.49 3.62
CA GLN A 94 -11.31 -11.22 4.86
C GLN A 94 -10.67 -12.60 4.78
N ARG A 95 -10.23 -13.15 5.92
CA ARG A 95 -9.77 -14.54 5.99
C ARG A 95 -10.81 -15.40 6.69
N GLY A 96 -10.97 -16.63 6.21
CA GLY A 96 -11.90 -17.59 6.79
C GLY A 96 -11.46 -18.08 8.17
N PRO A 97 -12.35 -18.80 8.88
CA PRO A 97 -12.11 -19.27 10.25
C PRO A 97 -10.91 -20.22 10.39
N GLU A 98 -10.54 -20.94 9.33
CA GLU A 98 -9.36 -21.84 9.31
C GLU A 98 -8.03 -21.07 9.30
N HIS A 99 -8.05 -19.80 8.89
CA HIS A 99 -6.88 -18.98 8.69
C HIS A 99 -7.12 -17.54 9.16
N PRO A 100 -7.54 -17.32 10.42
CA PRO A 100 -7.93 -15.99 10.89
C PRO A 100 -6.77 -15.01 10.72
N LEU A 101 -7.12 -13.73 10.53
CA LEU A 101 -6.12 -12.66 10.61
C LEU A 101 -5.64 -12.57 12.06
N GLN A 102 -4.50 -13.20 12.32
CA GLN A 102 -3.72 -12.99 13.52
C GLN A 102 -2.66 -11.98 13.09
N GLY A 103 -2.74 -10.75 13.60
CA GLY A 103 -1.61 -9.83 13.46
C GLY A 103 -0.37 -10.42 14.14
N PHE A 104 0.79 -9.83 13.89
CA PHE A 104 2.03 -10.24 14.56
C PHE A 104 2.18 -9.49 15.89
#